data_AF-A0A6B0BZL6-F1
#
_entry.id   AF-A0A6B0BZL6-F1
#
_cell.length_a   1.000
_cell.length_b   1.000
_cell.length_c   1.000
_cell.angle_alpha   90.00
_cell.angle_beta   90.00
_cell.angle_gamma   90.00
#
_symmetry.space_group_name_H-M   'P 1'
#
loop_
_entity.id
_entity.type
_entity.pdbx_description
1 polymer ?
#
loop_
_entity_poly.entity_id
_entity_poly.type
_entity_poly.pdbx_seq_one_letter_code
_entity_poly.pdbx_strand_id
1 'polypeptide(L)'
;MNNYGIPQNAIITIAGTVGVGKSTLTQALADKLNFKTSFENVEHNPYLDKFYSDFERWSFHLQIYFLAERFKEQKRMFEYGGG
;
A
#
# COMPACT_ATOMS: atom_id res chain seq x y z
N MET A 1 -1.58 -9.15 -21.95
CA MET A 1 -2.89 -8.73 -21.40
C MET A 1 -3.60 -9.96 -20.86
N ASN A 2 -4.37 -9.82 -19.78
CA ASN A 2 -5.22 -10.91 -19.27
C ASN A 2 -6.57 -10.96 -20.02
N ASN A 3 -7.46 -11.89 -19.63
CA ASN A 3 -8.81 -12.06 -20.22
C ASN A 3 -9.73 -10.83 -20.05
N TYR A 4 -9.27 -9.79 -19.35
CA TYR A 4 -9.98 -8.53 -19.12
C TYR A 4 -9.33 -7.35 -19.86
N GLY A 5 -8.31 -7.59 -20.70
CA GLY A 5 -7.61 -6.53 -21.43
C GLY A 5 -6.64 -5.71 -20.57
N ILE A 6 -6.39 -6.10 -19.31
CA ILE A 6 -5.51 -5.37 -18.40
C ILE A 6 -4.04 -5.68 -18.77
N PRO A 7 -3.18 -4.66 -18.96
CA PRO A 7 -1.74 -4.85 -19.19
C PRO A 7 -1.07 -5.60 -18.02
N GLN A 8 -0.06 -6.43 -18.31
CA GLN A 8 0.64 -7.20 -17.28
C GLN A 8 1.53 -6.32 -16.38
N ASN A 9 1.95 -5.16 -16.86
CA ASN A 9 2.69 -4.15 -16.10
C ASN A 9 1.78 -3.11 -15.45
N ALA A 10 0.45 -3.25 -15.51
CA ALA A 10 -0.45 -2.29 -14.88
C ALA A 10 -0.21 -2.23 -13.36
N ILE A 11 -0.42 -1.05 -12.77
CA ILE A 11 -0.41 -0.86 -11.32
C ILE A 11 -1.85 -0.62 -10.88
N ILE A 12 -2.32 -1.42 -9.91
CA ILE A 12 -3.66 -1.30 -9.34
C ILE A 12 -3.51 -0.97 -7.86
N THR A 13 -4.05 0.18 -7.44
CA THR A 13 -4.04 0.63 -6.05
C THR A 13 -5.42 0.44 -5.42
N ILE A 14 -5.48 -0.19 -4.26
CA ILE A 14 -6.72 -0.38 -3.49
C ILE A 14 -6.73 0.59 -2.30
N ALA A 15 -7.74 1.46 -2.25
CA ALA A 15 -7.90 2.47 -1.19
C ALA A 15 -9.22 2.26 -0.42
N GLY A 16 -9.27 2.75 0.81
CA GLY A 16 -10.42 2.59 1.70
C GLY A 16 -10.07 2.72 3.18
N THR A 17 -11.08 2.82 4.03
CA THR A 17 -10.92 3.02 5.48
C THR A 17 -10.23 1.82 6.16
N VAL A 18 -9.68 2.06 7.36
CA VAL A 18 -9.09 0.99 8.18
C VAL A 18 -10.18 -0.05 8.51
N GLY A 19 -9.85 -1.34 8.39
CA GLY A 19 -10.77 -2.43 8.70
C GLY A 19 -11.77 -2.83 7.60
N VAL A 20 -11.85 -2.12 6.46
CA VAL A 20 -12.85 -2.42 5.39
C VAL A 20 -12.53 -3.68 4.55
N GLY A 21 -11.44 -4.38 4.83
CA GLY A 21 -11.08 -5.62 4.11
C GLY A 21 -10.22 -5.41 2.84
N LYS A 22 -9.48 -4.30 2.74
CA LYS A 22 -8.59 -4.02 1.59
C LYS A 22 -7.62 -5.15 1.31
N SER A 23 -6.93 -5.68 2.33
CA SER A 23 -5.93 -6.74 2.14
C SER A 23 -6.56 -8.00 1.55
N THR A 24 -7.77 -8.36 2.00
CA THR A 24 -8.54 -9.48 1.45
C THR A 24 -8.89 -9.25 -0.02
N LEU A 25 -9.36 -8.05 -0.38
CA LEU A 25 -9.67 -7.71 -1.77
C LEU A 25 -8.42 -7.71 -2.65
N THR A 26 -7.30 -7.15 -2.16
CA THR A 26 -6.02 -7.13 -2.87
C THR A 26 -5.55 -8.55 -3.18
N GLN A 27 -5.62 -9.47 -2.22
CA GLN A 27 -5.25 -10.87 -2.45
C GLN A 27 -6.15 -11.54 -3.48
N ALA A 28 -7.48 -11.39 -3.34
CA ALA A 28 -8.44 -11.97 -4.27
C ALA A 28 -8.25 -11.45 -5.71
N LEU A 29 -7.95 -10.16 -5.88
CA LEU A 29 -7.64 -9.57 -7.19
C LEU A 29 -6.31 -10.08 -7.74
N ALA A 30 -5.27 -10.16 -6.91
CA ALA A 30 -3.97 -10.66 -7.32
C ALA A 30 -4.05 -12.10 -7.84
N ASP A 31 -4.74 -12.97 -7.10
CA ASP A 31 -4.96 -14.37 -7.49
C ASP A 31 -5.76 -14.46 -8.80
N LYS A 32 -6.80 -13.63 -8.96
CA LYS A 32 -7.67 -13.66 -10.14
C LYS A 32 -6.98 -13.12 -11.40
N LEU A 33 -6.14 -12.09 -11.25
CA LEU A 33 -5.51 -11.38 -12.37
C LEU A 33 -4.07 -11.84 -12.63
N ASN A 34 -3.52 -12.68 -11.76
CA ASN A 34 -2.12 -13.12 -11.73
C ASN A 34 -1.13 -11.95 -11.52
N PHE A 35 -1.45 -11.07 -10.56
CA PHE A 35 -0.62 -9.92 -10.18
C PHE A 35 0.15 -10.21 -8.89
N LYS A 36 1.24 -9.48 -8.66
CA LYS A 36 1.94 -9.50 -7.36
C LYS A 36 1.25 -8.55 -6.38
N THR A 37 1.18 -8.94 -5.11
CA THR A 37 0.68 -8.07 -4.04
C THR A 37 1.82 -7.22 -3.45
N SER A 38 1.48 -6.00 -3.04
CA SER A 38 2.29 -5.16 -2.16
C SER A 38 1.36 -4.63 -1.06
N PHE A 39 1.78 -4.76 0.20
CA PHE A 39 1.00 -4.38 1.38
C PHE A 39 1.74 -3.31 2.18
N GLU A 40 1.00 -2.37 2.77
CA GLU A 40 1.58 -1.38 3.69
C GLU A 40 2.11 -2.09 4.95
N ASN A 41 3.41 -1.90 5.27
CA ASN A 41 3.99 -2.38 6.53
C ASN A 41 3.72 -1.36 7.64
N VAL A 42 2.78 -1.68 8.52
CA VAL A 42 2.40 -0.81 9.65
C VAL A 42 3.08 -1.22 10.97
N GLU A 43 3.61 -2.45 11.06
CA GLU A 43 4.12 -3.03 12.31
C GLU A 43 5.38 -2.32 12.83
N HIS A 44 6.18 -1.74 11.94
CA HIS A 44 7.45 -1.11 12.27
C HIS A 44 7.38 0.43 12.31
N ASN A 45 6.19 1.01 12.41
CA ASN A 45 6.00 2.46 12.41
C ASN A 45 6.34 3.08 13.78
N PRO A 46 7.45 3.83 13.93
CA PRO A 46 7.90 4.34 15.22
C PRO A 46 7.05 5.50 15.77
N TYR A 47 6.05 5.95 15.01
CA TYR A 47 5.20 7.09 15.34
C TYR A 47 3.76 6.69 15.63
N LEU A 48 3.34 5.45 15.36
CA LEU A 48 1.94 5.06 15.48
C LEU A 48 1.46 5.10 16.95
N ASP A 49 2.22 4.48 17.86
CA ASP A 49 1.91 4.53 19.30
C ASP A 49 1.98 5.96 19.84
N LYS A 50 2.96 6.73 19.38
CA LYS A 50 3.16 8.13 19.79
C LYS A 50 1.99 9.02 19.32
N PHE A 51 1.49 8.79 18.12
CA PHE A 51 0.31 9.45 17.58
C PHE A 51 -0.94 9.16 18.40
N TYR A 52 -1.15 7.91 18.81
CA TYR A 52 -2.28 7.57 19.70
C TYR A 52 -2.13 8.20 21.09
N SER A 53 -0.90 8.49 21.55
CA SER A 53 -0.67 9.18 22.83
C SER A 53 -0.81 10.70 22.76
N ASP A 54 -0.47 11.32 21.63
CA ASP A 54 -0.53 12.77 21.41
C ASP A 54 -0.65 13.06 19.90
N PHE A 55 -1.89 13.28 19.47
CA PHE A 55 -2.22 13.50 18.08
C PHE A 55 -1.58 14.79 17.53
N GLU A 56 -1.65 15.89 18.27
CA GLU A 56 -1.21 17.20 17.78
C GLU A 56 0.30 17.21 17.51
N ARG A 57 1.09 16.61 18.42
CA ARG A 57 2.55 16.57 18.29
C ARG A 57 3.04 15.60 17.21
N TRP A 58 2.40 14.43 17.07
CA TRP A 58 2.94 13.34 16.24
C TRP A 58 2.27 13.17 14.88
N SER A 59 1.17 13.88 14.60
CA SER A 59 0.48 13.81 13.30
C SER A 59 1.40 14.05 12.11
N PHE A 60 2.19 15.12 12.14
CA PHE A 60 3.09 15.46 11.04
C PHE A 60 4.13 14.35 10.77
N HIS A 61 4.78 13.86 11.83
CA HIS A 61 5.78 12.79 11.73
C HIS A 61 5.19 11.50 11.15
N LEU A 62 3.99 11.13 11.60
CA LEU A 62 3.28 9.96 11.11
C LEU A 62 2.95 10.09 9.61
N GLN A 63 2.46 11.26 9.18
CA GLN A 63 2.12 11.50 7.77
C GLN A 63 3.37 11.50 6.87
N ILE A 64 4.47 12.10 7.30
CA ILE A 64 5.73 12.07 6.54
C ILE A 64 6.30 10.65 6.45
N TYR A 65 6.20 9.86 7.52
CA TYR A 65 6.58 8.44 7.48
C TYR A 65 5.78 7.67 6.44
N PHE A 66 4.43 7.81 6.44
CA PHE A 66 3.60 7.16 5.44
C PHE A 66 3.91 7.59 4.00
N LEU A 67 4.20 8.88 3.79
CA LEU A 67 4.60 9.38 2.47
C LEU A 67 5.91 8.71 1.99
N ALA A 68 6.91 8.62 2.87
CA ALA A 68 8.20 8.01 2.54
C ALA A 68 8.07 6.50 2.25
N GLU A 69 7.31 5.76 3.05
CA GLU A 69 7.08 4.33 2.83
C GLU A 69 6.34 4.06 1.52
N ARG A 70 5.30 4.84 1.21
CA ARG A 70 4.57 4.74 -0.07
C ARG A 70 5.47 5.01 -1.26
N PHE A 71 6.35 6.01 -1.17
CA PHE A 71 7.31 6.28 -2.23
C PHE A 71 8.29 5.13 -2.44
N LYS A 72 8.80 4.52 -1.36
CA LYS A 72 9.68 3.34 -1.42
C LYS A 72 8.98 2.15 -2.09
N GLU A 73 7.72 1.90 -1.75
CA GLU A 73 6.91 0.85 -2.39
C GLU A 73 6.68 1.12 -3.88
N GLN A 74 6.30 2.35 -4.25
CA GLN A 74 6.14 2.73 -5.66
C GLN A 74 7.43 2.54 -6.46
N LYS A 75 8.57 2.93 -5.89
CA LYS A 75 9.89 2.72 -6.50
C LYS A 75 10.18 1.21 -6.68
N ARG A 76 9.93 0.38 -5.67
CA ARG A 76 10.09 -1.08 -5.77
C ARG A 76 9.24 -1.68 -6.89
N MET A 77 7.95 -1.30 -6.96
CA MET A 77 7.05 -1.79 -8.00
C MET A 77 7.53 -1.42 -9.41
N PHE A 78 8.06 -0.20 -9.56
CA PHE A 78 8.66 0.23 -10.82
C PHE A 78 9.91 -0.58 -11.19
N GLU A 79 10.81 -0.82 -10.24
CA GLU A 79 12.00 -1.65 -10.44
C GLU A 79 11.68 -3.11 -10.80
N TYR A 80 10.50 -3.62 -10.39
CA TYR A 80 10.00 -4.93 -10.80
C TYR A 80 9.35 -4.98 -12.19
N GLY A 81 9.32 -3.87 -12.92
CA GLY A 81 8.75 -3.77 -14.27
C GLY A 81 7.24 -3.50 -14.29
N GLY A 82 6.68 -3.00 -13.19
CA GLY A 82 5.35 -2.39 -13.19
C GLY A 82 5.40 -0.90 -13.57
N GLY A 83 4.31 -0.37 -14.12
CA GLY A 83 4.26 0.97 -14.71
C GLY A 83 4.51 0.95 -16.20
#